data_AF-A0A0V0GCU8-F1
#
_entry.id   AF-A0A0V0GCU8-F1
#
_cell.length_a   1.000
_cell.length_b   1.000
_cell.length_c   1.000
_cell.angle_alpha   90.00
_cell.angle_beta   90.00
_cell.angle_gamma   90.00
#
_symmetry.space_group_name_H-M   'P 1'
#
loop_
_entity.id
_entity.type
_entity.pdbx_description
1 polymer ?
#
loop_
_entity_poly.entity_id
_entity_poly.type
_entity_poly.pdbx_seq_one_letter_code
_entity_poly.pdbx_strand_id
1 'polypeptide(L)'
;MENKLNRVIRSCIEDSNDNPILSIHDQGAGGNGNVLKELVEPEGAVIFTKLFTLGDETVSTMELWGAEYQESNAVLVKKESLDRIKTIAARERCPVDIVGTVTGQKNVVLSEETPDEEKYMDGSYKSSGHIHPFDLDLELVLGKMPRKEFHLKEKKVYLEKLRLNTGLTIEAALD
;
A
#
# COMPACT_ATOMS: atom_id res chain seq x y z
N MET A 1 -14.84 -4.80 7.88
CA MET A 1 -14.31 -3.42 7.75
C MET A 1 -14.58 -2.84 6.36
N GLU A 2 -14.26 -3.58 5.28
CA GLU A 2 -14.27 -3.16 3.88
C GLU A 2 -15.56 -2.46 3.41
N ASN A 3 -16.73 -2.97 3.79
CA ASN A 3 -18.01 -2.31 3.45
C ASN A 3 -18.13 -0.90 4.07
N LYS A 4 -17.55 -0.66 5.25
CA LYS A 4 -17.54 0.69 5.86
C LYS A 4 -16.66 1.65 5.08
N LEU A 5 -15.47 1.19 4.68
CA LEU A 5 -14.54 1.93 3.84
C LEU A 5 -15.20 2.28 2.49
N ASN A 6 -15.89 1.32 1.86
CA ASN A 6 -16.62 1.57 0.61
C ASN A 6 -17.72 2.62 0.75
N ARG A 7 -18.40 2.71 1.91
CA ARG A 7 -19.36 3.79 2.17
C ARG A 7 -18.70 5.16 2.34
N VAL A 8 -17.49 5.22 2.92
CA VAL A 8 -16.71 6.46 2.99
C VAL A 8 -16.35 6.93 1.58
N ILE A 9 -15.77 6.04 0.76
CA ILE A 9 -15.40 6.34 -0.63
C ILE A 9 -16.62 6.81 -1.42
N ARG A 10 -17.72 6.05 -1.35
CA ARG A 10 -18.97 6.40 -2.01
C ARG A 10 -19.44 7.80 -1.61
N SER A 11 -19.39 8.13 -0.33
CA SER A 11 -19.80 9.44 0.18
C SER A 11 -18.91 10.57 -0.31
N CYS A 12 -17.61 10.32 -0.51
CA CYS A 12 -16.69 11.31 -1.08
C CYS A 12 -16.97 11.54 -2.57
N ILE A 13 -17.27 10.48 -3.32
CA ILE A 13 -17.55 10.55 -4.76
C ILE A 13 -18.93 11.16 -5.05
N GLU A 14 -19.94 10.85 -4.24
CA GLU A 14 -21.31 11.35 -4.40
C GLU A 14 -21.49 12.77 -3.84
N ASP A 15 -20.44 13.37 -3.25
CA ASP A 15 -20.53 14.73 -2.72
C ASP A 15 -20.46 15.78 -3.84
N SER A 16 -21.58 16.45 -4.06
CA SER A 16 -21.75 17.43 -5.14
C SER A 16 -20.87 18.68 -5.00
N ASN A 17 -20.33 18.96 -3.80
CA ASN A 17 -19.58 20.19 -3.56
C ASN A 17 -18.10 20.09 -3.97
N ASP A 18 -17.48 18.92 -3.76
CA ASP A 18 -16.12 18.57 -4.19
C ASP A 18 -15.75 17.18 -3.65
N ASN A 19 -14.97 16.37 -4.36
CA ASN A 19 -14.47 15.10 -3.83
C ASN A 19 -13.17 15.35 -3.04
N PRO A 20 -13.13 15.07 -1.71
CA PRO A 20 -11.92 15.33 -0.92
C PRO A 20 -10.73 14.41 -1.24
N ILE A 21 -10.95 13.28 -1.92
CA ILE A 21 -9.91 12.29 -2.25
C ILE A 21 -9.21 12.72 -3.55
N LEU A 22 -7.91 12.99 -3.47
CA LEU A 22 -7.06 13.27 -4.63
C LEU A 22 -6.59 11.99 -5.32
N SER A 23 -6.20 11.01 -4.50
CA SER A 23 -5.76 9.69 -4.96
C SER A 23 -6.07 8.67 -3.87
N ILE A 24 -6.27 7.42 -4.28
CA ILE A 24 -6.50 6.29 -3.39
C ILE A 24 -5.77 5.07 -3.94
N HIS A 25 -5.18 4.29 -3.04
CA HIS A 25 -4.50 3.05 -3.36
C HIS A 25 -4.83 1.99 -2.30
N ASP A 26 -5.11 0.76 -2.73
CA ASP A 26 -5.35 -0.35 -1.82
C ASP A 26 -4.05 -0.81 -1.17
N GLN A 27 -4.13 -1.21 0.10
CA GLN A 27 -3.00 -1.84 0.74
C GLN A 27 -3.07 -3.35 0.49
N GLY A 28 -2.11 -3.84 -0.29
CA GLY A 28 -1.93 -5.26 -0.58
C GLY A 28 -0.54 -5.73 -0.15
N ALA A 29 0.17 -6.32 -1.09
CA ALA A 29 1.51 -6.85 -0.87
C ALA A 29 2.51 -5.76 -0.49
N GLY A 30 3.38 -6.05 0.49
CA GLY A 30 4.36 -5.10 1.02
C GLY A 30 3.79 -4.02 1.95
N GLY A 31 2.50 -4.07 2.28
CA GLY A 31 1.91 -3.33 3.39
C GLY A 31 1.92 -1.81 3.24
N ASN A 32 1.95 -1.12 4.38
CA ASN A 32 2.04 0.34 4.48
C ASN A 32 3.24 0.89 3.70
N GLY A 33 4.37 0.19 3.76
CA GLY A 33 5.60 0.57 3.09
C GLY A 33 5.58 0.39 1.58
N ASN A 34 4.57 -0.27 1.01
CA ASN A 34 4.33 -0.25 -0.43
C ASN A 34 3.30 0.81 -0.82
N VAL A 35 2.12 0.75 -0.20
CA VAL A 35 1.01 1.61 -0.59
C VAL A 35 1.32 3.10 -0.38
N LEU A 36 2.01 3.46 0.72
CA LEU A 36 2.27 4.87 1.02
C LEU A 36 3.36 5.47 0.15
N LYS A 37 4.38 4.69 -0.27
CA LYS A 37 5.42 5.18 -1.16
C LYS A 37 4.91 5.36 -2.60
N GLU A 38 4.07 4.44 -3.07
CA GLU A 38 3.44 4.54 -4.39
C GLU A 38 2.44 5.70 -4.45
N LEU A 39 1.68 5.92 -3.36
CA LEU A 39 0.70 7.00 -3.29
C LEU A 39 1.33 8.41 -3.39
N VAL A 40 2.56 8.58 -2.92
CA VAL A 40 3.26 9.88 -2.86
C VAL A 40 4.37 10.01 -3.91
N GLU A 41 4.51 9.06 -4.82
CA GLU A 41 5.46 9.16 -5.94
C GLU A 41 5.04 10.27 -6.93
N PRO A 42 5.96 11.15 -7.39
CA PRO A 42 7.41 11.21 -7.09
C PRO A 42 7.78 12.18 -5.95
N GLU A 43 6.80 12.81 -5.30
CA GLU A 43 7.00 13.94 -4.39
C GLU A 43 7.63 13.56 -3.05
N GLY A 44 7.43 12.33 -2.59
CA GLY A 44 7.92 11.89 -1.28
C GLY A 44 7.06 12.43 -0.12
N ALA A 45 7.34 11.93 1.09
CA ALA A 45 6.56 12.26 2.28
C ALA A 45 7.33 11.95 3.57
N VAL A 46 6.92 12.56 4.66
CA VAL A 46 7.23 12.09 6.01
C VAL A 46 6.01 11.37 6.58
N ILE A 47 6.25 10.20 7.17
CA ILE A 47 5.25 9.34 7.79
C ILE A 47 5.71 9.04 9.22
N PHE A 48 4.81 9.13 10.19
CA PHE A 48 5.13 8.94 11.60
C PHE A 48 4.50 7.66 12.13
N THR A 49 5.31 6.77 12.71
CA THR A 49 4.83 5.49 13.27
C THR A 49 3.80 5.70 14.37
N LYS A 50 3.96 6.77 15.16
CA LYS A 50 3.07 7.15 16.28
C LYS A 50 1.69 7.65 15.85
N LEU A 51 1.46 7.87 14.55
CA LEU A 51 0.17 8.32 14.04
C LEU A 51 -0.72 7.16 13.55
N PHE A 52 -0.21 5.92 13.54
CA PHE A 52 -1.01 4.75 13.23
C PHE A 52 -1.74 4.24 14.47
N THR A 53 -3.01 3.91 14.31
CA THR A 53 -3.76 3.16 15.30
C THR A 53 -3.31 1.70 15.27
N LEU A 54 -2.70 1.24 16.35
CA LEU A 54 -2.23 -0.15 16.47
C LEU A 54 -3.29 -1.03 17.14
N GLY A 55 -3.44 -2.26 16.63
CA GLY A 55 -4.26 -3.29 17.28
C GLY A 55 -3.56 -3.97 18.47
N ASP A 56 -2.22 -3.88 18.50
CA ASP A 56 -1.36 -4.44 19.55
C ASP A 56 -0.15 -3.49 19.73
N GLU A 57 0.13 -3.11 20.97
CA GLU A 57 1.21 -2.17 21.31
C GLU A 57 2.61 -2.77 21.13
N THR A 58 2.72 -4.10 20.97
CA THR A 58 3.99 -4.80 20.79
C THR A 58 4.49 -4.82 19.34
N VAL A 59 3.67 -4.33 18.40
CA VAL A 59 4.02 -4.24 16.97
C VAL A 59 5.25 -3.36 16.79
N SER A 60 6.31 -3.95 16.25
CA SER A 60 7.53 -3.22 15.89
C SER A 60 7.32 -2.33 14.67
N THR A 61 8.20 -1.34 14.48
CA THR A 61 8.16 -0.48 13.29
C THR A 61 8.30 -1.25 11.97
N MET A 62 9.09 -2.33 11.96
CA MET A 62 9.22 -3.19 10.79
C MET A 62 7.90 -3.92 10.49
N GLU A 63 7.23 -4.44 11.51
CA GLU A 63 5.92 -5.08 11.36
C GLU A 63 4.86 -4.06 10.95
N LEU A 64 4.82 -2.87 11.55
CA LEU A 64 3.91 -1.79 11.13
C LEU A 64 4.11 -1.44 9.65
N TRP A 65 5.36 -1.34 9.20
CA TRP A 65 5.69 -0.91 7.84
C TRP A 65 5.43 -2.00 6.80
N GLY A 66 5.78 -3.25 7.11
CA GLY A 66 5.70 -4.37 6.17
C GLY A 66 4.44 -5.23 6.27
N ALA A 67 3.63 -5.09 7.32
CA ALA A 67 2.45 -5.93 7.50
C ALA A 67 1.39 -5.67 6.45
N GLU A 68 0.81 -6.77 5.96
CA GLU A 68 -0.21 -6.77 4.91
C GLU A 68 -1.62 -6.80 5.52
N TYR A 69 -1.96 -5.75 6.28
CA TYR A 69 -3.29 -5.63 6.87
C TYR A 69 -4.37 -5.69 5.78
N GLN A 70 -5.51 -6.29 6.12
CA GLN A 70 -6.62 -6.42 5.18
C GLN A 70 -7.60 -5.27 5.38
N GLU A 71 -8.37 -4.98 4.33
CA GLU A 71 -9.48 -4.03 4.37
C GLU A 71 -9.01 -2.59 4.70
N SER A 72 -7.86 -2.21 4.16
CA SER A 72 -7.16 -0.95 4.38
C SER A 72 -6.74 -0.33 3.04
N ASN A 73 -6.98 0.98 2.88
CA ASN A 73 -6.54 1.77 1.73
C ASN A 73 -5.82 3.02 2.23
N ALA A 74 -4.82 3.47 1.48
CA ALA A 74 -4.22 4.78 1.67
C ALA A 74 -4.92 5.81 0.78
N VAL A 75 -5.19 7.00 1.33
CA VAL A 75 -5.83 8.10 0.62
C VAL A 75 -4.98 9.35 0.72
N LEU A 76 -4.78 10.01 -0.42
CA LEU A 76 -4.16 11.32 -0.49
C LEU A 76 -5.27 12.38 -0.53
N VAL A 77 -5.24 13.32 0.40
CA VAL A 77 -6.25 14.39 0.54
C VAL A 77 -5.55 15.73 0.74
N LYS A 78 -6.21 16.83 0.38
CA LYS A 78 -5.70 18.17 0.72
C LYS A 78 -5.88 18.46 2.22
N LYS A 79 -5.03 19.33 2.77
CA LYS A 79 -5.05 19.71 4.20
C LYS A 79 -6.41 20.32 4.58
N GLU A 80 -6.99 21.14 3.72
CA GLU A 80 -8.33 21.74 3.91
C GLU A 80 -9.48 20.72 3.91
N SER A 81 -9.26 19.52 3.38
CA SER A 81 -10.27 18.46 3.28
C SER A 81 -10.24 17.47 4.46
N LEU A 82 -9.27 17.60 5.37
CA LEU A 82 -9.07 16.65 6.47
C LEU A 82 -10.29 16.51 7.39
N ASP A 83 -10.88 17.64 7.80
CA ASP A 83 -12.06 17.62 8.69
C ASP A 83 -13.27 16.98 8.03
N ARG A 84 -13.40 17.14 6.71
CA ARG A 84 -14.48 16.53 5.93
C ARG A 84 -14.33 15.01 5.85
N ILE A 85 -13.13 14.52 5.52
CA ILE A 85 -12.82 13.08 5.53
C ILE A 85 -13.08 12.49 6.92
N LYS A 86 -12.60 13.14 7.99
CA LYS A 86 -12.84 12.69 9.37
C LYS A 86 -14.32 12.62 9.70
N THR A 87 -15.10 13.62 9.29
CA THR A 87 -16.55 13.66 9.52
C THR A 87 -17.27 12.51 8.79
N ILE A 88 -16.94 12.26 7.52
CA ILE A 88 -17.51 11.16 6.74
C ILE A 88 -17.10 9.81 7.35
N ALA A 89 -15.82 9.62 7.67
CA ALA A 89 -15.29 8.40 8.26
C ALA A 89 -15.93 8.10 9.62
N ALA A 90 -16.10 9.11 10.47
CA ALA A 90 -16.79 8.99 11.76
C ALA A 90 -18.25 8.57 11.57
N ARG A 91 -18.98 9.18 10.63
CA ARG A 91 -20.37 8.81 10.29
C ARG A 91 -20.47 7.34 9.87
N GLU A 92 -19.54 6.87 9.03
CA GLU A 92 -19.52 5.48 8.53
C GLU A 92 -18.88 4.48 9.50
N ARG A 93 -18.35 4.95 10.63
CA ARG A 93 -17.61 4.18 11.64
C ARG A 93 -16.41 3.44 11.04
N CYS A 94 -15.73 4.11 10.11
CA CYS A 94 -14.48 3.67 9.49
C CYS A 94 -13.32 4.39 10.19
N PRO A 95 -12.35 3.66 10.79
CA PRO A 95 -11.13 4.27 11.30
C PRO A 95 -10.38 5.00 10.18
N VAL A 96 -9.76 6.14 10.52
CA VAL A 96 -8.88 6.87 9.61
C VAL A 96 -7.75 7.48 10.42
N ASP A 97 -6.52 7.20 10.00
CA ASP A 97 -5.31 7.74 10.61
C ASP A 97 -4.66 8.72 9.64
N ILE A 98 -4.33 9.92 10.11
CA ILE A 98 -3.57 10.90 9.33
C ILE A 98 -2.10 10.66 9.65
N VAL A 99 -1.43 9.85 8.82
CA VAL A 99 -0.14 9.25 9.16
C VAL A 99 1.08 10.05 8.70
N GLY A 100 0.90 11.06 7.85
CA GLY A 100 2.01 11.79 7.27
C GLY A 100 1.60 12.95 6.37
N THR A 101 2.62 13.62 5.85
CA THR A 101 2.49 14.81 4.99
C THR A 101 3.43 14.68 3.80
N VAL A 102 2.94 15.01 2.59
CA VAL A 102 3.76 15.09 1.37
C VAL A 102 4.70 16.28 1.47
N THR A 103 6.00 16.04 1.26
CA THR A 103 7.04 17.05 1.52
C THR A 103 7.63 17.66 0.25
N GLY A 104 7.49 17.00 -0.91
CA GLY A 104 8.16 17.41 -2.14
C GLY A 104 9.67 17.14 -2.16
N GLN A 105 10.19 16.40 -1.16
CA GLN A 105 11.62 16.11 -1.00
C GLN A 105 12.08 14.86 -1.77
N LYS A 106 11.18 14.17 -2.50
CA LYS A 106 11.40 12.92 -3.25
C LYS A 106 11.80 11.70 -2.41
N ASN A 107 12.16 11.89 -1.15
CA ASN A 107 12.36 10.83 -0.17
C ASN A 107 11.05 10.48 0.52
N VAL A 108 10.87 9.20 0.83
CA VAL A 108 9.91 8.77 1.87
C VAL A 108 10.67 8.52 3.15
N VAL A 109 10.23 9.14 4.24
CA VAL A 109 10.80 9.02 5.58
C VAL A 109 9.77 8.40 6.50
N LEU A 110 10.12 7.29 7.16
CA LEU A 110 9.38 6.73 8.29
C LEU A 110 10.08 7.16 9.59
N SER A 111 9.41 7.99 10.39
CA SER A 111 9.97 8.53 11.62
C SER A 111 9.28 7.95 12.86
N GLU A 112 10.09 7.58 13.86
CA GLU A 112 9.64 7.18 15.20
C GLU A 112 9.62 8.35 16.19
N GLU A 113 10.02 9.54 15.73
CA GLU A 113 10.00 10.76 16.52
C GLU A 113 8.56 11.22 16.80
N THR A 114 8.42 12.19 17.70
CA THR A 114 7.14 12.91 17.85
C THR A 114 6.82 13.63 16.53
N PRO A 115 5.56 13.58 16.04
CA PRO A 115 5.19 14.24 14.80
C PRO A 115 5.53 15.73 14.78
N ASP A 116 6.34 16.11 13.80
CA ASP A 116 6.76 17.48 13.50
C ASP A 116 6.95 17.56 11.98
N GLU A 117 5.91 17.99 11.26
CA GLU A 117 5.95 18.03 9.79
C GLU A 117 6.92 19.09 9.26
N GLU A 118 7.06 20.22 9.96
CA GLU A 118 7.88 21.37 9.53
C GLU A 118 9.35 20.99 9.40
N LYS A 119 9.87 20.16 10.32
CA LYS A 119 11.24 19.62 10.29
C LYS A 119 11.61 18.93 8.98
N TYR A 120 10.64 18.37 8.25
CA TYR A 120 10.88 17.57 7.04
C TYR A 120 10.57 18.33 5.75
N MET A 121 10.01 19.54 5.81
CA MET A 121 9.55 20.28 4.64
C MET A 121 10.68 20.81 3.76
N ASP A 122 11.84 21.12 4.34
CA ASP A 122 12.99 21.72 3.65
C ASP A 122 14.19 20.77 3.51
N GLY A 123 14.06 19.53 3.99
CA GLY A 123 15.13 18.53 3.98
C GLY A 123 16.22 18.70 5.04
N SER A 124 16.11 19.71 5.92
CA SER A 124 17.10 19.99 6.97
C SER A 124 17.22 18.86 8.01
N TYR A 125 16.19 18.01 8.16
CA TYR A 125 16.23 16.82 9.02
C TYR A 125 17.46 15.93 8.77
N LYS A 126 17.98 15.88 7.54
CA LYS A 126 19.18 15.11 7.17
C LYS A 126 20.44 15.55 7.93
N SER A 127 20.49 16.80 8.39
CA SER A 127 21.62 17.34 9.18
C SER A 127 21.53 17.04 10.68
N SER A 128 20.40 16.51 11.16
CA SER A 128 20.20 16.21 12.57
C SER A 128 21.02 15.01 13.07
N GLY A 129 21.57 14.19 12.17
CA GLY A 129 22.27 12.94 12.49
C GLY A 129 21.34 11.84 13.04
N HIS A 130 20.03 12.08 13.07
CA HIS A 130 19.04 11.07 13.44
C HIS A 130 18.92 10.01 12.35
N ILE A 131 18.80 8.75 12.76
CA ILE A 131 18.65 7.62 11.84
C ILE A 131 17.18 7.21 11.83
N HIS A 132 16.56 7.30 10.67
CA HIS A 132 15.18 6.86 10.46
C HIS A 132 15.15 5.38 10.04
N PRO A 133 14.18 4.58 10.53
CA PRO A 133 13.99 3.19 10.07
C PRO A 133 13.84 3.05 8.56
N PHE A 134 13.27 4.05 7.91
CA PHE A 134 13.21 4.17 6.46
C PHE A 134 13.44 5.62 6.07
N ASP A 135 14.45 5.90 5.26
CA ASP A 135 14.69 7.18 4.59
C ASP A 135 15.37 6.88 3.26
N LEU A 136 14.57 6.79 2.21
CA LEU A 136 15.05 6.42 0.89
C LEU A 136 14.40 7.30 -0.19
N ASP A 137 15.21 7.62 -1.20
CA ASP A 137 14.76 8.30 -2.42
C ASP A 137 13.83 7.37 -3.22
N LEU A 138 12.67 7.89 -3.61
CA LEU A 138 11.67 7.12 -4.34
C LEU A 138 12.18 6.61 -5.69
N GLU A 139 13.05 7.34 -6.39
CA GLU A 139 13.63 6.88 -7.66
C GLU A 139 14.48 5.62 -7.46
N LEU A 140 15.14 5.48 -6.30
CA LEU A 140 15.95 4.31 -5.97
C LEU A 140 15.10 3.11 -5.52
N VAL A 141 13.98 3.36 -4.85
CA VAL A 141 13.13 2.30 -4.28
C VAL A 141 12.11 1.78 -5.29
N LEU A 142 11.52 2.67 -6.08
CA LEU A 142 10.53 2.36 -7.12
C LEU A 142 11.17 2.28 -8.51
N GLY A 143 12.49 2.45 -8.58
CA GLY A 143 13.28 2.42 -9.79
C GLY A 143 13.03 1.18 -10.64
N LYS A 144 12.98 1.39 -11.96
CA LYS A 144 12.68 0.32 -12.91
C LYS A 144 13.86 -0.64 -13.03
N MET A 145 13.66 -1.86 -12.56
CA MET A 145 14.56 -2.97 -12.88
C MET A 145 14.64 -3.17 -14.40
N PRO A 146 15.82 -3.53 -14.95
CA PRO A 146 15.94 -3.91 -16.35
C PRO A 146 14.92 -4.99 -16.70
N ARG A 147 14.27 -4.84 -17.87
CA ARG A 147 13.30 -5.83 -18.34
C ARG A 147 13.99 -7.19 -18.51
N LYS A 148 13.43 -8.21 -17.87
CA LYS A 148 13.91 -9.59 -18.02
C LYS A 148 13.65 -10.07 -19.44
N GLU A 149 14.69 -10.57 -20.09
CA GLU A 149 14.57 -11.25 -21.38
C GLU A 149 14.30 -12.74 -21.16
N PHE A 150 13.27 -13.27 -21.84
CA PHE A 150 12.92 -14.69 -21.78
C PHE A 150 13.25 -15.37 -23.10
N HIS A 151 14.24 -16.27 -23.08
CA HIS A 151 14.56 -17.12 -24.23
C HIS A 151 13.72 -18.39 -24.18
N LEU A 152 12.53 -18.32 -24.77
CA LEU A 152 11.62 -19.45 -24.83
C LEU A 152 12.02 -20.40 -25.98
N LYS A 153 12.07 -21.69 -25.69
CA LYS A 153 12.24 -22.74 -26.70
C LYS A 153 10.98 -23.57 -26.75
N GLU A 154 10.39 -23.66 -27.93
CA GLU A 154 9.29 -24.58 -28.16
C GLU A 154 9.81 -26.02 -28.11
N LYS A 155 9.18 -26.86 -27.30
CA LYS A 155 9.43 -28.30 -27.29
C LYS A 155 8.18 -28.98 -27.82
N LYS A 156 8.26 -29.55 -29.02
CA LYS A 156 7.18 -30.39 -29.55
C LYS A 156 6.99 -31.59 -28.63
N VAL A 157 5.82 -31.65 -27.99
CA VAL A 157 5.37 -32.83 -27.26
C VAL A 157 4.67 -33.72 -28.26
N TYR A 158 5.29 -34.86 -28.57
CA TYR A 158 4.64 -35.90 -29.37
C TYR A 158 3.79 -36.73 -28.42
N LEU A 159 2.47 -36.62 -28.56
CA LEU A 159 1.53 -37.45 -27.82
C LEU A 159 1.39 -38.80 -28.53
N GLU A 160 1.48 -39.88 -27.77
CA GLU A 160 1.09 -41.20 -28.28
C GLU A 160 -0.43 -41.32 -28.30
N LYS A 161 -0.97 -41.99 -29.32
CA LYS A 161 -2.39 -42.31 -29.35
C LYS A 161 -2.73 -43.16 -28.13
N LEU A 162 -3.74 -42.76 -27.35
CA LEU A 162 -4.24 -43.54 -26.22
C LEU A 162 -4.54 -44.98 -26.70
N ARG A 163 -3.83 -45.95 -26.13
CA ARG A 163 -4.08 -47.38 -26.35
C ARG A 163 -4.77 -47.92 -25.11
N LEU A 164 -6.07 -48.17 -25.23
CA LEU A 164 -6.80 -48.94 -24.23
C LEU A 164 -6.48 -50.42 -24.43
N ASN A 165 -6.30 -51.14 -23.33
CA ASN A 165 -6.14 -52.60 -23.41
C ASN A 165 -7.44 -53.19 -23.98
N THR A 166 -7.35 -54.11 -24.93
CA THR A 166 -8.52 -54.70 -25.60
C THR A 166 -9.41 -55.50 -24.65
N GLY A 167 -8.88 -55.90 -23.48
CA GLY A 167 -9.62 -56.55 -22.40
C GLY A 167 -10.05 -55.62 -21.27
N LEU A 168 -9.91 -54.29 -21.41
CA LEU A 168 -10.31 -53.34 -20.36
C LEU A 168 -11.84 -53.25 -20.31
N THR A 169 -12.47 -53.74 -19.25
CA THR A 169 -13.91 -53.55 -19.00
C THR A 169 -14.15 -52.24 -18.25
N ILE A 170 -15.39 -51.76 -18.28
CA ILE A 170 -15.78 -50.55 -17.53
C ILE A 170 -15.58 -50.77 -16.02
N GLU A 171 -15.92 -51.96 -15.51
CA GLU A 171 -15.73 -52.29 -14.10
C GLU A 171 -14.25 -52.27 -13.70
N ALA A 172 -13.37 -52.86 -14.51
CA ALA A 172 -11.92 -52.92 -14.25
C ALA A 172 -11.20 -51.58 -14.39
N ALA A 173 -11.85 -50.57 -14.99
CA ALA A 173 -11.30 -49.22 -15.13
C ALA A 173 -11.76 -48.25 -14.03
N LEU A 174 -12.74 -48.66 -13.21
CA LEU A 174 -13.34 -47.86 -12.14
C LEU A 174 -12.88 -48.25 -10.73
N ASP A 175 -12.21 -49.41 -10.59
CA ASP A 175 -11.46 -49.82 -9.38
C ASP A 175 -10.07 -49.17 -9.31
#